data_AF-A0A0F9G490-F1
#
_entry.id   AF-A0A0F9G490-F1
#
_cell.length_a   1.000
_cell.length_b   1.000
_cell.length_c   1.000
_cell.angle_alpha   90.00
_cell.angle_beta   90.00
_cell.angle_gamma   90.00
#
_symmetry.space_group_name_H-M   'P 1'
#
loop_
_entity.id
_entity.type
_entity.pdbx_description
1 polymer ?
#
loop_
_entity_poly.entity_id
_entity_poly.type
_entity_poly.pdbx_seq_one_letter_code
_entity_poly.pdbx_strand_id
1 'polypeptide(L)' 'MSNYRSVKIPGELVETVIKLIEENNELAYRSHSEFIIDAVRRRVEKLIKNNNNSNK' A
#
# COMPACT_ATOMS: atom_id res chain seq x y z
N MET A 1 4.44 -18.67 -8.97
CA MET A 1 3.91 -17.47 -9.65
C MET A 1 3.01 -16.74 -8.67
N SER A 2 3.23 -15.45 -8.43
CA SER A 2 2.34 -14.65 -7.59
C SER A 2 1.05 -14.40 -8.35
N ASN A 3 -0.09 -14.87 -7.84
CA ASN A 3 -1.39 -14.59 -8.44
C ASN A 3 -1.79 -13.15 -8.12
N TYR A 4 -1.69 -12.26 -9.11
CA TYR A 4 -2.17 -10.89 -8.99
C TYR A 4 -3.68 -10.83 -9.24
N ARG A 5 -4.37 -9.96 -8.50
CA ARG A 5 -5.79 -9.64 -8.72
C ARG A 5 -5.94 -8.14 -8.90
N SER A 6 -6.86 -7.75 -9.78
CA SER A 6 -7.25 -6.35 -9.93
C SER A 6 -8.29 -5.99 -8.87
N VAL A 7 -8.11 -4.82 -8.25
CA VAL A 7 -9.06 -4.23 -7.31
C VAL A 7 -9.44 -2.85 -7.80
N LYS A 8 -10.69 -2.43 -7.58
CA LYS A 8 -11.15 -1.09 -7.92
C LYS A 8 -10.73 -0.13 -6.81
N ILE A 9 -10.01 0.93 -7.17
CA ILE A 9 -9.61 2.01 -6.29
C ILE A 9 -10.16 3.32 -6.89
N PRO A 10 -10.70 4.24 -6.08
CA PRO A 10 -11.10 5.56 -6.58
C PRO A 10 -9.95 6.26 -7.30
N GLY A 11 -10.21 6.82 -8.49
CA GLY A 11 -9.19 7.48 -9.31
C GLY A 11 -8.49 8.62 -8.58
N GLU A 12 -9.26 9.46 -7.87
CA GLU A 12 -8.74 10.57 -7.06
C GLU A 12 -7.71 10.13 -6.01
N LEU A 13 -7.90 8.94 -5.42
CA LEU A 13 -6.94 8.40 -4.47
C LEU A 13 -5.63 7.98 -5.15
N VAL A 14 -5.72 7.39 -6.35
CA VAL A 14 -4.54 7.03 -7.15
C VAL A 14 -3.80 8.29 -7.59
N GLU A 15 -4.50 9.33 -8.02
CA GLU A 15 -3.90 10.63 -8.36
C GLU A 15 -3.19 11.26 -7.17
N THR A 16 -3.80 11.18 -5.98
CA THR A 16 -3.19 11.66 -4.74
C THR A 16 -1.90 10.90 -4.44
N VAL A 17 -1.88 9.58 -4.63
CA VAL A 17 -0.66 8.77 -4.46
C VAL A 17 0.42 9.18 -5.45
N ILE A 18 0.06 9.41 -6.72
CA ILE A 18 1.02 9.85 -7.74
C ILE A 18 1.65 11.19 -7.35
N LYS A 19 0.84 12.19 -7.00
CA LYS A 19 1.32 13.50 -6.54
C LYS A 19 2.27 13.37 -5.34
N LEU A 20 1.91 12.56 -4.35
CA LEU A 20 2.74 12.34 -3.17
C LEU A 20 4.10 11.73 -3.51
N ILE A 21 4.17 10.80 -4.46
CA ILE A 21 5.42 10.18 -4.90
C ILE A 21 6.29 11.20 -5.65
N GLU A 22 5.68 12.03 -6.51
CA GLU A 22 6.37 13.06 -7.28
C GLU A 22 6.91 14.19 -6.40
N GLU A 23 6.13 14.63 -5.40
CA GLU A 23 6.50 15.70 -4.48
C GLU A 23 7.54 15.26 -3.44
N ASN A 24 7.59 13.97 -3.11
CA ASN A 24 8.47 13.42 -2.09
C ASN A 24 9.43 12.37 -2.67
N ASN A 25 10.46 12.84 -3.38
CA ASN A 25 11.51 11.98 -3.96
C ASN A 25 12.21 11.07 -2.93
N GLU A 26 12.15 11.40 -1.64
CA GLU A 26 12.69 10.58 -0.55
C GLU A 26 11.92 9.27 -0.32
N LEU A 27 10.69 9.15 -0.83
CA LEU A 27 9.87 7.94 -0.67
C LEU A 27 10.39 6.76 -1.52
N ALA A 28 11.26 7.00 -2.51
CA ALA A 28 11.96 6.00 -3.32
C ALA A 28 11.06 4.98 -4.06
N TYR A 29 9.76 5.25 -4.23
CA TYR A 29 8.87 4.42 -5.02
C TYR A 29 9.04 4.70 -6.52
N ARG A 30 9.12 3.63 -7.32
CA ARG A 30 9.25 3.71 -8.78
C ARG A 30 7.90 3.89 -9.47
N SER A 31 6.80 3.55 -8.79
CA SER A 31 5.44 3.67 -9.31
C SER A 31 4.40 3.74 -8.19
N HIS A 32 3.22 4.29 -8.51
CA HIS A 32 2.05 4.23 -7.62
C HIS A 32 1.66 2.79 -7.25
N SER A 33 1.88 1.82 -8.15
CA SER A 33 1.59 0.41 -7.88
C SER A 33 2.48 -0.16 -6.78
N GLU A 34 3.77 0.19 -6.77
CA GLU A 34 4.70 -0.22 -5.73
C GLU A 34 4.31 0.36 -4.37
N PHE A 35 3.96 1.64 -4.32
CA PHE A 35 3.43 2.29 -3.12
C PHE A 35 2.19 1.58 -2.59
N ILE A 36 1.21 1.30 -3.45
CA ILE A 36 -0.06 0.67 -3.05
C ILE A 36 0.20 -0.75 -2.50
N ILE A 37 1.06 -1.53 -3.15
CA ILE A 37 1.43 -2.87 -2.70
C ILE A 37 2.05 -2.81 -1.30
N ASP A 38 2.99 -1.90 -1.08
CA ASP A 38 3.67 -1.79 0.21
C ASP A 38 2.74 -1.28 1.31
N ALA A 39 1.92 -0.27 1.02
CA ALA A 39 0.93 0.27 1.95
C ALA A 39 -0.07 -0.81 2.40
N VAL A 40 -0.59 -1.61 1.46
CA VAL A 40 -1.50 -2.72 1.76
C VAL A 40 -0.80 -3.78 2.60
N ARG A 41 0.44 -4.15 2.26
CA ARG A 41 1.25 -5.12 3.02
C ARG A 41 1.42 -4.67 4.47
N ARG A 42 1.93 -3.45 4.70
CA ARG A 42 2.13 -2.89 6.05
C ARG A 42 0.84 -2.86 6.86
N ARG A 43 -0.29 -2.52 6.22
CA ARG A 43 -1.61 -2.49 6.89
C ARG A 43 -2.06 -3.88 7.33
N VAL A 44 -1.92 -4.87 6.45
CA VAL A 44 -2.28 -6.27 6.74
C VAL A 44 -1.39 -6.83 7.85
N GLU A 45 -0.07 -6.64 7.77
CA GLU A 45 0.87 -7.09 8.81
C GLU A 45 0.55 -6.50 10.18
N LYS A 46 0.24 -5.20 10.24
CA LYS A 46 -0.17 -4.54 11.49
C LYS A 46 -1.45 -5.16 12.06
N LEU A 47 -2.43 -5.46 11.23
CA LEU A 47 -3.68 -6.10 11.67
C LEU A 47 -3.45 -7.53 12.18
N ILE A 48 -2.63 -8.31 11.50
CA ILE A 48 -2.26 -9.67 11.92
C ILE A 48 -1.55 -9.64 13.28
N LYS A 49 -0.55 -8.76 13.44
CA LYS A 49 0.19 -8.60 14.70
C LYS A 49 -0.74 -8.19 15.85
N ASN A 50 -1.63 -7.24 15.63
CA ASN A 50 -2.59 -6.79 16.65
C ASN A 50 -3.56 -7.89 17.07
N ASN A 51 -4.06 -8.70 16.13
CA ASN A 51 -4.95 -9.82 16.44
C ASN A 51 -4.24 -10.92 17.24
N ASN A 52 -2.99 -11.25 16.86
CA ASN A 52 -2.22 -12.28 17.56
C ASN A 52 -1.83 -11.88 19.00
N ASN A 53 -1.63 -10.59 19.25
CA ASN A 53 -1.35 -10.08 20.60
C ASN A 53 -2.60 -9.95 21.49
N SER A 54 -3.80 -10.08 20.92
CA SER A 54 -5.07 -10.01 21.66
C SER A 54 -5.53 -11.40 22.16
N ASN A 55 -4.86 -12.47 21.73
CA ASN A 55 -5.17 -13.87 22.06
C ASN A 55 -4.13 -14.49 23.01
N LYS A 56 -3.35 -13.69 23.75
CA LYS A 56 -2.34 -14.18 24.69
C LYS A 56 -2.52 -13.58 26.08
#